data_AF-A0A150SKI1-F1
#
_entry.id   AF-A0A150SKI1-F1
#
_cell.length_a   1.000
_cell.length_b   1.000
_cell.length_c   1.000
_cell.angle_alpha   90.00
_cell.angle_beta   90.00
_cell.angle_gamma   90.00
#
_symmetry.space_group_name_H-M   'P 1'
#
loop_
_entity.id
_entity.type
_entity.pdbx_description
1 polymer ?
#
loop_
_entity_poly.entity_id
_entity_poly.type
_entity_poly.pdbx_seq_one_letter_code
_entity_poly.pdbx_strand_id
1 'polypeptide(L)'
;MLAPPADIRPPAAAQLEPDSPDDEPDEALRAFRDAIAAYSEAVRWAEAARRPRLESRGRLAIVRLGKALDKAPFARTTAGVSQIAGGLQSDAVWFDVAARYASFRAATEHALRDASSAMQALAAGPYRGSSRVSAAVREFRAETARLHPADRVPASDQQILAALRASERALIALYTALARGE
;
A
#
# COMPACT_ATOMS: atom_id res chain seq x y z
N MET A 1 -36.21 25.52 60.25
CA MET A 1 -35.50 26.09 59.09
C MET A 1 -34.60 25.01 58.51
N LEU A 2 -34.93 24.51 57.32
CA LEU A 2 -34.10 23.60 56.51
C LEU A 2 -34.30 24.05 55.06
N ALA A 3 -33.22 24.47 54.40
CA ALA A 3 -33.24 24.92 53.01
C ALA A 3 -33.43 23.73 52.05
N PRO A 4 -34.11 23.89 50.90
CA PRO A 4 -34.21 22.83 49.90
C PRO A 4 -32.86 22.63 49.15
N PRO A 5 -32.62 21.43 48.60
CA PRO A 5 -31.35 21.09 47.97
C PRO A 5 -31.19 21.82 46.62
N ALA A 6 -29.93 22.16 46.31
CA ALA A 6 -29.55 22.86 45.10
C ALA A 6 -29.88 22.03 43.84
N ASP A 7 -30.52 22.69 42.88
CA ASP A 7 -30.81 22.19 41.53
C ASP A 7 -29.49 21.94 40.78
N ILE A 8 -29.06 20.68 40.70
CA ILE A 8 -27.89 20.30 39.88
C ILE A 8 -28.38 20.19 38.44
N ARG A 9 -28.27 21.28 37.67
CA ARG A 9 -28.41 21.20 36.22
C ARG A 9 -27.24 20.39 35.65
N PRO A 10 -27.49 19.38 34.79
CA PRO A 10 -26.42 18.73 34.07
C PRO A 10 -25.70 19.75 33.16
N PRO A 11 -24.37 19.63 32.96
CA PRO A 11 -23.66 20.53 32.06
C PRO A 11 -24.24 20.40 30.65
N ALA A 12 -24.29 21.51 29.93
CA ALA A 12 -24.66 21.51 28.52
C ALA A 12 -23.83 20.45 27.80
N ALA A 13 -24.49 19.48 27.15
CA ALA A 13 -23.82 18.51 26.30
C ALA A 13 -22.95 19.30 25.33
N ALA A 14 -21.64 19.11 25.41
CA ALA A 14 -20.71 19.64 24.42
C ALA A 14 -21.22 19.13 23.08
N GLN A 15 -21.77 20.04 22.27
CA GLN A 15 -22.11 19.77 20.90
C GLN A 15 -20.77 19.50 20.22
N LEU A 16 -20.45 18.21 20.04
CA LEU A 16 -19.43 17.80 19.10
C LEU A 16 -19.95 18.26 17.74
N GLU A 17 -19.36 19.34 17.23
CA GLU A 17 -19.55 19.77 15.85
C GLU A 17 -19.37 18.52 14.95
N PRO A 18 -20.30 18.25 14.03
CA PRO A 18 -20.14 17.13 13.12
C PRO A 18 -18.87 17.34 12.30
N ASP A 19 -18.04 16.29 12.18
CA ASP A 19 -16.87 16.30 11.29
C ASP A 19 -17.31 16.84 9.92
N SER A 20 -16.65 17.90 9.48
CA SER A 20 -16.99 18.54 8.21
C SER A 20 -16.62 17.56 7.09
N PRO A 21 -17.52 17.28 6.11
CA PRO A 21 -17.22 16.37 5.01
C PRO A 21 -16.04 16.83 4.13
N ASP A 22 -15.63 18.09 4.26
CA ASP A 22 -14.45 18.66 3.61
C ASP A 22 -13.11 18.19 4.23
N ASP A 23 -13.11 17.63 5.45
CA ASP A 23 -11.88 17.13 6.11
C ASP A 23 -11.49 15.70 5.67
N GLU A 24 -12.46 14.89 5.22
CA GLU A 24 -12.27 13.50 4.80
C GLU A 24 -11.33 13.29 3.60
N PRO A 25 -11.43 14.04 2.48
CA PRO A 25 -10.53 13.85 1.33
C PRO A 25 -9.08 14.21 1.66
N ASP A 26 -8.88 15.23 2.49
CA ASP A 26 -7.58 15.65 2.97
C ASP A 26 -6.98 14.63 3.96
N GLU A 27 -7.81 14.03 4.82
CA GLU A 27 -7.38 12.95 5.70
C GLU A 27 -6.99 11.69 4.92
N ALA A 28 -7.79 11.29 3.92
CA ALA A 28 -7.48 10.15 3.08
C ALA A 28 -6.16 10.34 2.31
N LEU A 29 -5.92 11.55 1.79
CA LEU A 29 -4.68 11.88 1.09
C LEU A 29 -3.47 11.90 2.05
N ARG A 30 -3.63 12.42 3.27
CA ARG A 30 -2.61 12.35 4.34
C ARG A 30 -2.30 10.90 4.71
N ALA A 31 -3.31 10.08 4.94
CA ALA A 31 -3.14 8.66 5.27
C ALA A 31 -2.41 7.89 4.17
N PHE A 32 -2.72 8.19 2.90
CA PHE A 32 -2.02 7.60 1.77
C PHE A 32 -0.55 8.02 1.73
N ARG A 33 -0.26 9.32 1.88
CA ARG A 33 1.10 9.87 1.94
C ARG A 33 1.92 9.20 3.03
N ASP A 34 1.36 9.07 4.22
CA ASP A 34 2.06 8.51 5.38
C ASP A 34 2.30 7.00 5.20
N ALA A 35 1.37 6.28 4.56
CA ALA A 35 1.58 4.89 4.17
C ALA A 35 2.68 4.73 3.12
N ILE A 36 2.78 5.64 2.14
CA ILE A 36 3.91 5.68 1.18
C ILE A 36 5.22 5.92 1.93
N ALA A 37 5.28 6.89 2.84
CA ALA A 37 6.49 7.18 3.61
C ALA A 37 6.97 5.96 4.42
N ALA A 38 6.03 5.25 5.05
CA ALA A 38 6.33 4.00 5.75
C ALA A 38 6.83 2.93 4.76
N TYR A 39 6.22 2.78 3.59
CA TYR A 39 6.70 1.85 2.58
C TYR A 39 8.12 2.20 2.10
N SER A 40 8.38 3.46 1.75
CA SER A 40 9.69 3.99 1.36
C SER A 40 10.79 3.69 2.38
N GLU A 41 10.47 3.83 3.68
CA GLU A 41 11.39 3.46 4.74
C GLU A 41 11.70 1.96 4.77
N ALA A 42 10.70 1.10 4.59
CA ALA A 42 10.94 -0.34 4.52
C ALA A 42 11.75 -0.74 3.30
N VAL A 43 11.57 -0.08 2.15
CA VAL A 43 12.43 -0.30 0.97
C VAL A 43 13.88 0.07 1.27
N ARG A 44 14.14 1.22 1.93
CA ARG A 44 15.50 1.61 2.36
C ARG A 44 16.11 0.56 3.30
N TRP A 45 15.34 0.03 4.25
CA TRP A 45 15.83 -1.03 5.14
C TRP A 45 16.10 -2.35 4.40
N ALA A 46 15.33 -2.68 3.38
CA ALA A 46 15.58 -3.86 2.54
C ALA A 46 16.87 -3.70 1.74
N GLU A 47 17.12 -2.54 1.12
CA GLU A 47 18.35 -2.27 0.37
C GLU A 47 19.61 -2.30 1.24
N ALA A 48 19.51 -1.79 2.47
CA ALA A 48 20.63 -1.79 3.41
C ALA A 48 20.88 -3.19 4.03
N ALA A 49 19.97 -4.14 3.85
CA ALA A 49 20.07 -5.46 4.46
C ALA A 49 20.92 -6.43 3.60
N ARG A 50 21.56 -7.37 4.30
CA ARG A 50 22.15 -8.57 3.71
C ARG A 50 21.38 -9.80 4.17
N ARG A 51 21.56 -10.94 3.49
CA ARG A 51 20.96 -12.20 3.94
C ARG A 51 21.47 -12.59 5.33
N PRO A 52 20.61 -13.16 6.20
CA PRO A 52 19.19 -13.51 5.96
C PRO A 52 18.19 -12.36 6.19
N ARG A 53 18.62 -11.23 6.76
CA ARG A 53 17.74 -10.11 7.13
C ARG A 53 16.98 -9.50 5.95
N LEU A 54 17.54 -9.60 4.74
CA LEU A 54 16.89 -9.13 3.52
C LEU A 54 15.50 -9.73 3.32
N GLU A 55 15.29 -11.02 3.62
CA GLU A 55 14.00 -11.67 3.40
C GLU A 55 12.92 -11.10 4.32
N SER A 56 13.23 -10.95 5.61
CA SER A 56 12.32 -10.34 6.58
C SER A 56 12.04 -8.87 6.27
N ARG A 57 13.05 -8.11 5.81
CA ARG A 57 12.87 -6.71 5.41
C ARG A 57 12.09 -6.58 4.11
N GLY A 58 12.30 -7.49 3.15
CA GLY A 58 11.50 -7.61 1.94
C GLY A 58 10.03 -7.90 2.26
N ARG A 59 9.76 -8.86 3.16
CA ARG A 59 8.40 -9.14 3.64
C ARG A 59 7.75 -7.92 4.27
N LEU A 60 8.47 -7.21 5.13
CA LEU A 60 7.97 -5.96 5.74
C LEU A 60 7.63 -4.91 4.66
N ALA A 61 8.49 -4.75 3.65
CA ALA A 61 8.22 -3.86 2.53
C ALA A 61 6.94 -4.26 1.79
N ILE A 62 6.72 -5.55 1.52
CA ILE A 62 5.47 -6.03 0.90
C ILE A 62 4.25 -5.73 1.76
N VAL A 63 4.30 -5.95 3.08
CA VAL A 63 3.18 -5.62 3.97
C VAL A 63 2.88 -4.12 3.91
N ARG A 64 3.92 -3.27 3.95
CA ARG A 64 3.74 -1.82 3.85
C ARG A 64 3.26 -1.37 2.47
N LEU A 65 3.64 -2.07 1.40
CA LEU A 65 3.10 -1.88 0.06
C LEU A 65 1.59 -2.19 0.02
N GLY A 66 1.17 -3.31 0.62
CA GLY A 66 -0.24 -3.65 0.78
C GLY A 66 -1.02 -2.58 1.55
N LYS A 67 -0.45 -2.05 2.63
CA LYS A 67 -1.04 -0.93 3.39
C LYS A 67 -1.13 0.35 2.55
N ALA A 68 -0.10 0.69 1.80
CA ALA A 68 -0.14 1.84 0.91
C ALA A 68 -1.21 1.69 -0.18
N LEU A 69 -1.36 0.49 -0.76
CA LEU A 69 -2.43 0.19 -1.71
C LEU A 69 -3.82 0.25 -1.07
N ASP A 70 -4.00 -0.24 0.16
CA ASP A 70 -5.27 -0.14 0.90
C ASP A 70 -5.65 1.32 1.19
N LYS A 71 -4.66 2.17 1.47
CA LYS A 71 -4.84 3.61 1.69
C LYS A 71 -4.89 4.43 0.41
N ALA A 72 -4.61 3.85 -0.75
CA ALA A 72 -4.70 4.56 -2.01
C ALA A 72 -6.16 4.98 -2.26
N PRO A 73 -6.43 6.25 -2.63
CA PRO A 73 -7.75 6.63 -3.09
C PRO A 73 -8.22 5.72 -4.23
N PHE A 74 -9.51 5.40 -4.22
CA PHE A 74 -10.17 4.45 -5.12
C PHE A 74 -9.81 2.96 -4.95
N ALA A 75 -9.02 2.58 -3.93
CA ALA A 75 -8.69 1.17 -3.69
C ALA A 75 -9.92 0.28 -3.47
N ARG A 76 -10.98 0.82 -2.86
CA ARG A 76 -12.25 0.12 -2.59
C ARG A 76 -13.19 0.07 -3.79
N THR A 77 -13.06 1.01 -4.71
CA THR A 77 -13.94 1.14 -5.88
C THR A 77 -13.32 0.58 -7.16
N THR A 78 -11.99 0.38 -7.17
CA THR A 78 -11.27 -0.23 -8.29
C THR A 78 -11.21 -1.75 -8.11
N ALA A 79 -11.73 -2.49 -9.10
CA ALA A 79 -11.85 -3.94 -9.05
C ALA A 79 -10.53 -4.63 -8.67
N GLY A 80 -10.59 -5.52 -7.68
CA GLY A 80 -9.46 -6.35 -7.23
C GLY A 80 -8.41 -5.64 -6.37
N VAL A 81 -8.37 -4.30 -6.31
CA VAL A 81 -7.31 -3.56 -5.60
C VAL A 81 -7.35 -3.82 -4.09
N SER A 82 -8.51 -3.69 -3.44
CA SER A 82 -8.66 -3.97 -2.01
C SER A 82 -8.37 -5.44 -1.66
N GLN A 83 -8.79 -6.38 -2.51
CA GLN A 83 -8.52 -7.80 -2.31
C GLN A 83 -7.02 -8.08 -2.34
N ILE A 84 -6.32 -7.54 -3.35
CA ILE A 84 -4.86 -7.66 -3.47
C ILE A 84 -4.18 -7.00 -2.27
N ALA A 85 -4.57 -5.77 -1.91
CA ALA A 85 -4.00 -5.05 -0.78
C ALA A 85 -4.14 -5.85 0.53
N GLY A 86 -5.30 -6.47 0.78
CA GLY A 86 -5.52 -7.36 1.91
C GLY A 86 -4.67 -8.63 1.85
N GLY A 87 -4.55 -9.25 0.67
CA GLY A 87 -3.71 -10.44 0.45
C GLY A 87 -2.24 -10.19 0.77
N LEU A 88 -1.68 -9.05 0.34
CA LEU A 88 -0.29 -8.67 0.61
C LEU A 88 -0.01 -8.51 2.12
N GLN A 89 -1.02 -8.12 2.90
CA GLN A 89 -0.92 -7.94 4.34
C GLN A 89 -1.15 -9.24 5.12
N SER A 90 -1.73 -10.26 4.49
CA SER A 90 -2.12 -11.51 5.13
C SER A 90 -0.95 -12.48 5.21
N ASP A 91 -0.61 -12.90 6.43
CA ASP A 91 0.38 -13.97 6.64
C ASP A 91 -0.13 -15.32 6.14
N ALA A 92 -1.43 -15.59 6.25
CA ALA A 92 -2.01 -16.82 5.74
C ALA A 92 -1.83 -16.96 4.22
N VAL A 93 -2.12 -15.89 3.46
CA VAL A 93 -1.91 -15.87 2.00
C VAL A 93 -0.43 -16.02 1.68
N TRP A 94 0.44 -15.31 2.41
CA TRP A 94 1.87 -15.39 2.21
C TRP A 94 2.42 -16.81 2.41
N PHE A 95 2.02 -17.49 3.50
CA PHE A 95 2.45 -18.86 3.79
C PHE A 95 1.87 -19.88 2.81
N ASP A 96 0.62 -19.71 2.37
CA ASP A 96 0.02 -20.57 1.35
C ASP A 96 0.81 -20.51 0.03
N VAL A 97 1.14 -19.32 -0.45
CA VAL A 97 1.97 -19.13 -1.66
C VAL A 97 3.38 -19.67 -1.44
N ALA A 98 4.00 -19.39 -0.29
CA ALA A 98 5.33 -19.90 0.02
C ALA A 98 5.35 -21.44 0.06
N ALA A 99 4.30 -22.08 0.58
CA ALA A 99 4.14 -23.53 0.58
C ALA A 99 3.94 -24.09 -0.83
N ARG A 100 3.06 -23.46 -1.63
CA ARG A 100 2.77 -23.85 -3.02
C ARG A 100 4.03 -23.89 -3.89
N TYR A 101 4.94 -22.95 -3.69
CA TYR A 101 6.19 -22.84 -4.45
C TYR A 101 7.42 -23.31 -3.67
N ALA A 102 7.24 -23.87 -2.46
CA ALA A 102 8.31 -24.25 -1.53
C ALA A 102 9.40 -23.16 -1.33
N SER A 103 9.00 -21.87 -1.34
CA SER A 103 9.93 -20.74 -1.37
C SER A 103 9.29 -19.42 -0.93
N PHE A 104 9.83 -18.80 0.12
CA PHE A 104 9.46 -17.42 0.52
C PHE A 104 9.83 -16.38 -0.54
N ARG A 105 10.83 -16.68 -1.35
CA ARG A 105 11.21 -15.83 -2.48
C ARG A 105 10.13 -15.84 -3.55
N ALA A 106 9.61 -17.01 -3.91
CA ALA A 106 8.50 -17.12 -4.84
C ALA A 106 7.24 -16.39 -4.31
N ALA A 107 6.99 -16.42 -3.00
CA ALA A 107 5.92 -15.61 -2.40
C ALA A 107 6.14 -14.10 -2.54
N THR A 108 7.39 -13.64 -2.44
CA THR A 108 7.75 -12.22 -2.68
C THR A 108 7.52 -11.84 -4.15
N GLU A 109 7.95 -12.68 -5.09
CA GLU A 109 7.76 -12.46 -6.52
C GLU A 109 6.27 -12.41 -6.88
N HIS A 110 5.48 -13.35 -6.37
CA HIS A 110 4.03 -13.39 -6.53
C HIS A 110 3.36 -12.11 -6.00
N ALA A 111 3.69 -11.71 -4.78
CA ALA A 111 3.16 -10.50 -4.16
C ALA A 111 3.47 -9.22 -4.96
N LEU A 112 4.68 -9.11 -5.52
CA LEU A 112 5.04 -7.97 -6.36
C LEU A 112 4.23 -7.94 -7.67
N ARG A 113 3.94 -9.09 -8.27
CA ARG A 113 3.08 -9.20 -9.45
C ARG A 113 1.63 -8.82 -9.15
N ASP A 114 1.11 -9.24 -8.00
CA ASP A 114 -0.23 -8.86 -7.57
C ASP A 114 -0.31 -7.34 -7.35
N ALA A 115 0.65 -6.76 -6.61
CA ALA A 115 0.73 -5.32 -6.42
C ALA A 115 0.81 -4.55 -7.75
N SER A 116 1.60 -5.06 -8.71
CA SER A 116 1.71 -4.51 -10.07
C SER A 116 0.37 -4.56 -10.81
N SER A 117 -0.40 -5.64 -10.65
CA SER A 117 -1.73 -5.77 -11.23
C SER A 117 -2.73 -4.79 -10.61
N ALA A 118 -2.68 -4.57 -9.29
CA ALA A 118 -3.50 -3.57 -8.61
C ALA A 118 -3.19 -2.14 -9.10
N MET A 119 -1.91 -1.77 -9.21
CA MET A 119 -1.52 -0.46 -9.71
C MET A 119 -1.86 -0.25 -11.19
N GLN A 120 -1.84 -1.31 -12.01
CA GLN A 120 -2.33 -1.27 -13.38
C GLN A 120 -3.84 -1.01 -13.44
N ALA A 121 -4.63 -1.62 -12.55
CA ALA A 121 -6.06 -1.36 -12.48
C ALA A 121 -6.36 0.10 -12.10
N LEU A 122 -5.60 0.66 -11.13
CA LEU A 122 -5.70 2.09 -10.79
C LEU A 122 -5.31 2.98 -11.99
N ALA A 123 -4.18 2.69 -12.64
CA ALA A 123 -3.72 3.44 -13.81
C ALA A 123 -4.73 3.42 -14.97
N ALA A 124 -5.38 2.28 -15.22
CA ALA A 124 -6.34 2.13 -16.33
C ALA A 124 -7.74 2.67 -16.02
N GLY A 125 -8.06 2.86 -14.74
CA GLY A 125 -9.33 3.38 -14.26
C GLY A 125 -9.20 4.84 -13.81
N PRO A 126 -9.16 5.11 -12.49
CA PRO A 126 -9.17 6.48 -11.95
C PRO A 126 -8.09 7.41 -12.50
N TYR A 127 -6.93 6.88 -12.92
CA TYR A 127 -5.78 7.67 -13.36
C TYR A 127 -5.51 7.61 -14.87
N ARG A 128 -6.51 7.21 -15.67
CA ARG A 128 -6.33 6.97 -17.12
C ARG A 128 -5.74 8.18 -17.88
N GLY A 129 -5.99 9.41 -17.41
CA GLY A 129 -5.48 10.65 -18.02
C GLY A 129 -4.02 10.97 -17.68
N SER A 130 -3.45 10.41 -16.61
CA SER A 130 -2.11 10.77 -16.17
C SER A 130 -1.04 9.93 -16.88
N SER A 131 -0.33 10.57 -17.81
CA SER A 131 0.81 9.96 -18.52
C SER A 131 1.95 9.58 -17.58
N ARG A 132 2.13 10.34 -16.49
CA ARG A 132 3.13 10.10 -15.44
C ARG A 132 2.81 8.82 -14.66
N VAL A 133 1.56 8.65 -14.24
CA VAL A 133 1.10 7.41 -13.58
C VAL A 133 1.30 6.23 -14.52
N SER A 134 0.86 6.37 -15.77
CA SER A 134 1.00 5.31 -16.78
C SER A 134 2.45 4.93 -17.05
N ALA A 135 3.39 5.88 -17.05
CA ALA A 135 4.82 5.59 -17.21
C ALA A 135 5.39 4.84 -16.00
N ALA A 136 5.14 5.33 -14.78
CA ALA A 136 5.65 4.72 -13.55
C ALA A 136 5.10 3.29 -13.32
N VAL A 137 3.81 3.08 -13.59
CA VAL A 137 3.19 1.76 -13.47
C VAL A 137 3.71 0.79 -14.55
N ARG A 138 3.98 1.26 -15.78
CA ARG A 138 4.63 0.43 -16.81
C ARG A 138 6.05 0.03 -16.43
N GLU A 139 6.81 0.93 -15.81
CA GLU A 139 8.14 0.62 -15.28
C GLU A 139 8.05 -0.49 -14.22
N PHE A 140 7.16 -0.35 -13.25
CA PHE A 140 6.95 -1.38 -12.22
C PHE A 140 6.50 -2.71 -12.82
N ARG A 141 5.59 -2.70 -13.80
CA ARG A 141 5.21 -3.89 -14.56
C ARG A 141 6.41 -4.53 -15.25
N ALA A 142 7.30 -3.76 -15.86
CA ALA A 142 8.47 -4.29 -16.55
C ALA A 142 9.44 -4.97 -15.57
N GLU A 143 9.66 -4.40 -14.39
CA GLU A 143 10.50 -5.03 -13.35
C GLU A 143 9.87 -6.32 -12.82
N THR A 144 8.56 -6.32 -12.56
CA THR A 144 7.84 -7.51 -12.08
C THR A 144 7.66 -8.60 -13.13
N ALA A 145 7.68 -8.26 -14.43
CA ALA A 145 7.63 -9.25 -15.51
C ALA A 145 8.86 -10.16 -15.51
N ARG A 146 10.00 -9.68 -15.00
CA ARG A 146 11.25 -10.45 -14.82
C ARG A 146 11.23 -11.35 -13.58
N LEU A 147 10.18 -11.25 -12.76
CA LEU A 147 9.97 -12.05 -11.56
C LEU A 147 8.84 -13.03 -11.88
N HIS A 148 9.19 -14.29 -12.15
CA HIS A 148 8.17 -15.31 -12.35
C HIS A 148 8.40 -16.45 -11.34
N PRO A 149 7.44 -16.69 -10.43
CA PRO A 149 7.64 -17.66 -9.34
C PRO A 149 7.76 -19.11 -9.83
N ALA A 150 7.40 -19.39 -11.09
CA ALA A 150 7.60 -20.70 -11.72
C ALA A 150 8.88 -20.81 -12.56
N ASP A 151 9.70 -19.75 -12.64
CA ASP A 151 10.98 -19.83 -13.33
C ASP A 151 11.96 -20.70 -12.52
N ARG A 152 12.79 -21.47 -13.24
CA ARG A 152 13.79 -22.36 -12.62
C ARG A 152 14.92 -21.60 -11.92
N VAL A 153 15.08 -20.30 -12.24
CA VAL A 153 16.09 -19.42 -11.64
C VAL A 153 15.35 -18.41 -10.76
N PRO A 154 15.47 -18.52 -9.42
CA PRO A 154 14.86 -17.55 -8.52
C PRO A 154 15.37 -16.14 -8.78
N ALA A 155 14.52 -15.13 -8.57
CA ALA A 155 14.93 -13.74 -8.74
C ALA A 155 16.15 -13.41 -7.86
N SER A 156 17.10 -12.63 -8.38
CA SER A 156 18.19 -12.09 -7.58
C SER A 156 17.68 -11.06 -6.56
N ASP A 157 18.47 -10.84 -5.50
CA ASP A 157 18.17 -9.80 -4.50
C ASP A 157 18.04 -8.42 -5.16
N GLN A 158 18.89 -8.14 -6.15
CA GLN A 158 18.83 -6.90 -6.92
C GLN A 158 17.53 -6.75 -7.72
N GLN A 159 17.01 -7.82 -8.33
CA GLN A 159 15.74 -7.76 -9.06
C GLN A 159 14.55 -7.49 -8.13
N ILE A 160 14.53 -8.11 -6.94
CA ILE A 160 13.49 -7.84 -5.94
C ILE A 160 13.55 -6.37 -5.48
N LEU A 161 14.74 -5.87 -5.16
CA LEU A 161 14.93 -4.48 -4.74
C LEU A 161 14.55 -3.49 -5.84
N ALA A 162 14.90 -3.79 -7.11
CA ALA A 162 14.50 -2.99 -8.26
C ALA A 162 12.98 -2.90 -8.41
N ALA A 163 12.27 -4.04 -8.26
CA ALA A 163 10.81 -4.07 -8.30
C ALA A 163 10.18 -3.30 -7.13
N LEU A 164 10.71 -3.40 -5.91
CA LEU A 164 10.25 -2.62 -4.76
C LEU A 164 10.43 -1.11 -4.98
N ARG A 165 11.56 -0.69 -5.56
CA ARG A 165 11.79 0.71 -5.92
C ARG A 165 10.90 1.20 -7.05
N ALA A 166 10.62 0.36 -8.04
CA ALA A 166 9.70 0.71 -9.11
C ALA A 166 8.26 0.86 -8.60
N SER A 167 7.81 0.01 -7.66
CA SER A 167 6.49 0.16 -7.05
C SER A 167 6.38 1.41 -6.17
N GLU A 168 7.47 1.80 -5.50
CA GLU A 168 7.52 3.07 -4.76
C GLU A 168 7.33 4.26 -5.69
N ARG A 169 8.03 4.28 -6.84
CA ARG A 169 7.84 5.33 -7.86
C ARG A 169 6.40 5.36 -8.39
N ALA A 170 5.78 4.20 -8.59
CA ALA A 170 4.40 4.10 -9.02
C ALA A 170 3.42 4.67 -7.97
N LEU A 171 3.60 4.35 -6.68
CA LEU A 171 2.79 4.92 -5.59
C LEU A 171 2.94 6.44 -5.49
N ILE A 172 4.17 6.95 -5.57
CA ILE A 172 4.44 8.39 -5.54
C ILE A 172 3.79 9.07 -6.75
N ALA A 173 3.80 8.45 -7.93
CA ALA A 173 3.12 8.98 -9.10
C ALA A 173 1.60 9.05 -8.91
N LEU A 174 0.98 7.99 -8.35
CA LEU A 174 -0.45 7.98 -8.01
C LEU A 174 -0.79 9.11 -7.03
N TYR A 175 -0.04 9.23 -5.94
CA TYR A 175 -0.22 10.32 -4.96
C TYR A 175 -0.07 11.71 -5.61
N THR A 176 0.94 11.89 -6.44
CA THR A 176 1.22 13.19 -7.08
C THR A 176 0.11 13.59 -8.04
N ALA A 177 -0.45 12.64 -8.78
CA ALA A 177 -1.58 12.89 -9.68
C ALA A 177 -2.81 13.37 -8.90
N LEU A 178 -3.15 12.69 -7.80
CA LEU A 178 -4.24 13.12 -6.90
C LEU A 178 -4.02 14.52 -6.34
N ALA A 179 -2.83 14.78 -5.79
CA ALA A 179 -2.51 16.07 -5.18
C ALA A 179 -2.54 17.23 -6.19
N ARG A 180 -2.52 16.93 -7.49
CA ARG A 180 -2.61 17.91 -8.59
C ARG A 180 -3.97 17.95 -9.27
N GLY A 181 -4.89 17.04 -8.93
CA GLY A 181 -6.17 16.90 -9.62
C GLY A 181 -6.05 16.42 -11.07
N GLU A 182 -5.04 15.60 -11.37
CA GLU A 182 -4.87 14.92 -12.69
C GLU A 182 -5.73 13.65 -12.78
#